data_AF-F5J3Y3-F1
#
_entry.id   AF-F5J3Y3-F1
#
_cell.length_a   1.000
_cell.length_b   1.000
_cell.length_c   1.000
_cell.angle_alpha   90.00
_cell.angle_beta   90.00
_cell.angle_gamma   90.00
#
_symmetry.space_group_name_H-M   'P 1'
#
loop_
_entity.id
_entity.type
_entity.pdbx_description
1 polymer ?
#
loop_
_entity_poly.entity_id
_entity_poly.type
_entity_poly.pdbx_seq_one_letter_code
_entity_poly.pdbx_strand_id
1 'polypeptide(L)'
;MMDSLLKSDFVAHYSLSRCTICSATTNDKDFDLVDDSQMIHPTRTGVAKYKNPNYKEVKIINYELFIDSLSATFRQGREKCDLIAYTTDWTHFYLNELTDTDPKYIPAFALANGTPKIGKRNKAIAQLCKSLIDISNVPSILYFLNNHKIKKCCFFNKQINSPLSITATTAFNRLSTLTTNGFKISNSLIESFGFELWEFSGNQVCELSSIKVIIKIKQVKSRIGMPIDQKRTLDALGLRKLNRIVEHEATPSILGMINKVKHLVTIIE
;
A
#
# COMPACT_ATOMS: atom_id res chain seq x y z
N MET A 1 -2.34 -18.82 1.15
CA MET A 1 -3.05 -17.65 0.58
C MET A 1 -3.93 -17.06 1.68
N MET A 2 -4.17 -15.75 1.66
CA MET A 2 -4.96 -15.07 2.69
C MET A 2 -6.37 -15.65 2.81
N ASP A 3 -6.97 -16.02 1.67
CA ASP A 3 -8.29 -16.65 1.54
C ASP A 3 -8.38 -17.94 2.39
N SER A 4 -7.35 -18.79 2.33
CA SER A 4 -7.29 -20.03 3.10
C SER A 4 -7.15 -19.76 4.60
N LEU A 5 -6.30 -18.79 4.96
CA LEU A 5 -6.07 -18.40 6.36
C LEU A 5 -7.33 -17.81 6.98
N LEU A 6 -8.09 -17.00 6.24
CA LEU A 6 -9.38 -16.48 6.71
C LEU A 6 -10.42 -17.60 6.88
N LYS A 7 -10.49 -18.55 5.94
CA LYS A 7 -11.43 -19.68 6.01
C LYS A 7 -11.17 -20.65 7.16
N SER A 8 -9.91 -20.83 7.52
CA SER A 8 -9.49 -21.88 8.46
C SER A 8 -8.94 -21.27 9.74
N ASP A 9 -7.73 -20.72 9.71
CA ASP A 9 -7.04 -20.20 10.89
C ASP A 9 -7.80 -19.09 11.62
N PHE A 10 -8.37 -18.12 10.90
CA PHE A 10 -9.14 -17.03 11.53
C PHE A 10 -10.42 -17.54 12.18
N VAL A 11 -11.16 -18.36 11.45
CA VAL A 11 -12.40 -18.99 11.94
C VAL A 11 -12.11 -19.85 13.17
N ALA A 12 -11.05 -20.66 13.14
CA ALA A 12 -10.64 -21.49 14.26
C ALA A 12 -10.19 -20.65 15.47
N HIS A 13 -9.37 -19.61 15.25
CA HIS A 13 -8.86 -18.75 16.31
C HIS A 13 -9.98 -18.08 17.10
N TYR A 14 -11.05 -17.66 16.42
CA TYR A 14 -12.22 -17.01 17.05
C TYR A 14 -13.35 -17.97 17.40
N SER A 15 -13.14 -19.29 17.33
CA SER A 15 -14.17 -20.32 17.61
C SER A 15 -15.45 -20.13 16.78
N LEU A 16 -15.30 -19.82 15.49
CA LEU A 16 -16.39 -19.59 14.54
C LEU A 16 -16.70 -20.87 13.75
N SER A 17 -17.87 -20.93 13.12
CA SER A 17 -18.39 -22.17 12.51
C SER A 17 -18.42 -22.16 10.97
N ARG A 18 -19.01 -21.12 10.37
CA ARG A 18 -19.13 -20.96 8.91
C ARG A 18 -18.71 -19.56 8.51
N CYS A 19 -18.13 -19.45 7.32
CA CYS A 19 -17.83 -18.18 6.68
C CYS A 19 -18.00 -18.32 5.16
N THR A 20 -18.16 -17.19 4.49
CA THR A 20 -18.14 -17.05 3.05
C THR A 20 -16.94 -16.20 2.68
N ILE A 21 -16.23 -16.55 1.61
CA ILE A 21 -15.19 -15.70 1.02
C ILE A 21 -15.52 -15.47 -0.43
N CYS A 22 -15.53 -14.20 -0.82
CA CYS A 22 -15.54 -13.75 -2.20
C CYS A 22 -14.15 -13.16 -2.49
N SER A 23 -13.47 -13.68 -3.51
CA SER A 23 -12.19 -13.17 -3.96
C SER A 23 -12.10 -13.11 -5.49
N ALA A 24 -11.30 -12.18 -5.99
CA ALA A 24 -11.01 -11.98 -7.40
C ALA A 24 -9.49 -11.83 -7.59
N THR A 25 -9.04 -11.92 -8.84
CA THR A 25 -7.62 -11.79 -9.19
C THR A 25 -7.47 -10.98 -10.47
N THR A 26 -6.47 -10.12 -10.51
CA THR A 26 -6.08 -9.37 -11.72
C THR A 26 -4.56 -9.26 -11.78
N ASN A 27 -4.03 -9.15 -12.99
CA ASN A 27 -2.66 -8.73 -13.26
C ASN A 27 -2.62 -7.50 -14.18
N ASP A 28 -3.77 -6.82 -14.33
CA ASP A 28 -3.90 -5.67 -15.21
C ASP A 28 -2.97 -4.55 -14.77
N LYS A 29 -2.46 -3.81 -15.76
CA LYS A 29 -1.54 -2.69 -15.54
C LYS A 29 -2.17 -1.58 -14.71
N ASP A 30 -3.47 -1.37 -14.89
CA ASP A 30 -4.26 -0.36 -14.21
C ASP A 30 -5.62 -0.99 -13.93
N PHE A 31 -6.13 -0.86 -12.71
CA PHE A 31 -7.44 -1.38 -12.31
C PHE A 31 -8.04 -0.53 -11.20
N ASP A 32 -9.36 -0.51 -11.11
CA ASP A 32 -10.06 0.16 -10.02
C ASP A 32 -10.72 -0.88 -9.11
N LEU A 33 -10.82 -0.56 -7.82
CA LEU A 33 -11.62 -1.32 -6.87
C LEU A 33 -12.91 -0.57 -6.49
N VAL A 34 -13.97 -1.33 -6.36
CA VAL A 34 -15.29 -0.92 -5.90
C VAL A 34 -15.71 -1.82 -4.75
N ASP A 35 -16.42 -1.25 -3.79
CA ASP A 35 -17.08 -2.00 -2.74
C ASP A 35 -18.37 -2.64 -3.28
N ASP A 36 -18.19 -3.73 -4.03
CA ASP A 36 -19.28 -4.58 -4.50
C ASP A 36 -18.81 -6.05 -4.61
N SER A 37 -19.69 -6.93 -5.09
CA SER A 37 -19.36 -8.35 -5.26
C SER A 37 -18.38 -8.64 -6.39
N GLN A 38 -18.22 -7.74 -7.36
CA GLN A 38 -17.27 -7.89 -8.47
C GLN A 38 -15.86 -7.47 -8.06
N MET A 39 -15.76 -6.46 -7.17
CA MET A 39 -14.57 -5.83 -6.61
C MET A 39 -13.66 -5.14 -7.63
N ILE A 40 -13.31 -5.81 -8.73
CA ILE A 40 -12.39 -5.33 -9.76
C ILE A 40 -13.19 -4.76 -10.92
N HIS A 41 -12.95 -3.48 -11.20
CA HIS A 41 -13.63 -2.75 -12.27
C HIS A 41 -12.61 -2.16 -13.26
N PRO A 42 -13.06 -1.88 -14.51
CA PRO A 42 -12.24 -1.16 -15.47
C PRO A 42 -11.76 0.18 -14.91
N THR A 43 -10.62 0.65 -15.42
CA THR A 43 -10.01 1.89 -14.93
C THR A 43 -10.96 3.09 -15.00
N ARG A 44 -10.86 3.99 -14.01
CA ARG A 44 -11.57 5.27 -13.86
C ARG A 44 -13.05 5.20 -13.46
N THR A 45 -13.61 4.02 -13.20
CA THR A 45 -15.00 3.87 -12.75
C THR A 45 -15.12 3.66 -11.24
N GLY A 46 -14.08 3.15 -10.59
CA GLY A 46 -14.13 2.77 -9.18
C GLY A 46 -13.65 3.83 -8.19
N VAL A 47 -13.58 3.43 -6.92
CA VAL A 47 -13.24 4.30 -5.78
C VAL A 47 -11.74 4.26 -5.52
N ALA A 48 -11.16 3.07 -5.41
CA ALA A 48 -9.73 2.90 -5.23
C ALA A 48 -9.04 2.66 -6.57
N LYS A 49 -8.09 3.51 -6.94
CA LYS A 49 -7.39 3.43 -8.23
C LYS A 49 -6.01 2.82 -8.01
N TYR A 50 -5.68 1.80 -8.78
CA TYR A 50 -4.40 1.12 -8.68
C TYR A 50 -3.63 1.14 -9.99
N LYS A 51 -2.31 1.24 -9.85
CA LYS A 51 -1.36 1.07 -10.95
C LYS A 51 -0.40 -0.05 -10.60
N ASN A 52 -0.32 -1.04 -11.46
CA ASN A 52 0.47 -2.25 -11.35
C ASN A 52 1.46 -2.32 -12.52
N PRO A 53 2.55 -1.53 -12.48
CA PRO A 53 3.44 -1.35 -13.62
C PRO A 53 4.18 -2.63 -14.03
N ASN A 54 4.24 -3.64 -13.13
CA ASN A 54 4.95 -4.89 -13.34
C ASN A 54 4.02 -6.09 -13.56
N TYR A 55 2.72 -5.87 -13.79
CA TYR A 55 1.74 -6.94 -14.02
C TYR A 55 1.78 -8.03 -12.93
N LYS A 56 2.00 -7.62 -11.68
CA LYS A 56 1.98 -8.53 -10.53
C LYS A 56 0.60 -9.16 -10.44
N GLU A 57 0.52 -10.44 -10.12
CA GLU A 57 -0.76 -11.06 -9.80
C GLU A 57 -1.24 -10.52 -8.44
N VAL A 58 -2.35 -9.79 -8.47
CA VAL A 58 -3.01 -9.18 -7.31
C VAL A 58 -4.27 -9.96 -6.99
N LYS A 59 -4.37 -10.45 -5.76
CA LYS A 59 -5.58 -11.06 -5.20
C LYS A 59 -6.34 -10.04 -4.38
N ILE A 60 -7.64 -9.94 -4.62
CA ILE A 60 -8.57 -9.05 -3.92
C ILE A 60 -9.58 -9.93 -3.19
N ILE A 61 -9.85 -9.63 -1.92
CA ILE A 61 -10.85 -10.31 -1.10
C ILE A 61 -11.84 -9.27 -0.61
N ASN A 62 -13.14 -9.55 -0.75
CA ASN A 62 -14.18 -8.77 -0.09
C ASN A 62 -14.20 -9.14 1.40
N TYR A 63 -13.46 -8.36 2.20
CA TYR A 63 -13.29 -8.61 3.62
C TYR A 63 -14.55 -8.22 4.40
N GLU A 64 -15.27 -7.20 3.93
CA GLU A 64 -16.56 -6.83 4.50
C GLU A 64 -17.53 -8.03 4.48
N LEU A 65 -17.74 -8.60 3.29
CA LEU A 65 -18.61 -9.75 3.07
C LEU A 65 -18.15 -10.97 3.87
N PHE A 66 -16.83 -11.18 3.99
CA PHE A 66 -16.30 -12.22 4.87
C PHE A 66 -16.74 -12.01 6.32
N ILE A 67 -16.50 -10.83 6.89
CA ILE A 67 -16.89 -10.56 8.27
C ILE A 67 -18.41 -10.62 8.43
N ASP A 68 -19.20 -10.12 7.47
CA ASP A 68 -20.66 -10.14 7.51
C ASP A 68 -21.26 -11.54 7.44
N SER A 69 -20.52 -12.50 6.89
CA SER A 69 -20.90 -13.92 6.89
C SER A 69 -20.71 -14.60 8.26
N LEU A 70 -19.99 -13.98 9.20
CA LEU A 70 -19.70 -14.54 10.52
C LEU A 70 -20.88 -14.34 11.50
N SER A 71 -20.80 -15.03 12.64
CA SER A 71 -21.86 -15.00 13.66
C SER A 71 -22.17 -13.58 14.13
N ALA A 72 -23.44 -13.28 14.41
CA ALA A 72 -23.87 -11.95 14.87
C ALA A 72 -23.15 -11.54 16.16
N THR A 73 -22.90 -12.49 17.06
CA THR A 73 -22.12 -12.27 18.29
C THR A 73 -20.70 -11.80 18.01
N PHE A 74 -20.05 -12.36 16.99
CA PHE A 74 -18.72 -11.91 16.60
C PHE A 74 -18.76 -10.49 16.01
N ARG A 75 -19.75 -10.21 15.16
CA ARG A 75 -19.88 -8.91 14.47
C ARG A 75 -20.25 -7.75 15.40
N GLN A 76 -20.88 -8.02 16.53
CA GLN A 76 -21.38 -6.99 17.44
C GLN A 76 -20.25 -6.07 17.94
N GLY A 77 -20.36 -4.77 17.63
CA GLY A 77 -19.40 -3.76 18.06
C GLY A 77 -18.06 -3.79 17.32
N ARG A 78 -17.94 -4.59 16.25
CA ARG A 78 -16.77 -4.60 15.38
C ARG A 78 -16.95 -3.69 14.18
N GLU A 79 -15.87 -2.99 13.85
CA GLU A 79 -15.73 -2.25 12.61
C GLU A 79 -14.79 -3.00 11.69
N LYS A 80 -15.01 -2.89 10.38
CA LYS A 80 -14.27 -3.62 9.36
C LYS A 80 -14.01 -2.73 8.14
N CYS A 81 -12.90 -2.95 7.47
CA CYS A 81 -12.62 -2.37 6.17
C CYS A 81 -13.27 -3.20 5.06
N ASP A 82 -13.30 -2.64 3.86
CA ASP A 82 -14.04 -3.24 2.76
C ASP A 82 -13.28 -4.39 2.11
N LEU A 83 -12.06 -4.10 1.65
CA LEU A 83 -11.30 -5.01 0.80
C LEU A 83 -9.90 -5.28 1.36
N ILE A 84 -9.42 -6.51 1.18
CA ILE A 84 -8.01 -6.87 1.29
C ILE A 84 -7.46 -7.02 -0.13
N ALA A 85 -6.31 -6.43 -0.42
CA ALA A 85 -5.59 -6.67 -1.67
C ALA A 85 -4.14 -7.04 -1.40
N TYR A 86 -3.61 -8.07 -2.04
CA TYR A 86 -2.21 -8.48 -1.87
C TYR A 86 -1.64 -9.09 -3.15
N THR A 87 -0.32 -9.02 -3.31
CA THR A 87 0.37 -9.65 -4.45
C THR A 87 0.88 -11.04 -4.08
N THR A 88 0.76 -12.01 -4.98
CA THR A 88 1.16 -13.41 -4.69
C THR A 88 2.67 -13.62 -4.59
N ASP A 89 3.45 -12.63 -5.03
CA ASP A 89 4.90 -12.56 -4.88
C ASP A 89 5.36 -11.97 -3.52
N TRP A 90 4.44 -11.78 -2.57
CA TRP A 90 4.70 -11.28 -1.22
C TRP A 90 5.28 -9.87 -1.16
N THR A 91 5.12 -9.08 -2.23
CA THR A 91 5.65 -7.71 -2.25
C THR A 91 4.74 -6.70 -1.58
N HIS A 92 3.42 -6.81 -1.78
CA HIS A 92 2.45 -5.82 -1.31
C HIS A 92 1.27 -6.46 -0.58
N PHE A 93 0.86 -5.87 0.53
CA PHE A 93 -0.37 -6.18 1.24
C PHE A 93 -1.10 -4.89 1.62
N TYR A 94 -2.39 -4.84 1.37
CA TYR A 94 -3.23 -3.67 1.55
C TYR A 94 -4.55 -4.01 2.26
N LEU A 95 -4.88 -3.22 3.27
CA LEU A 95 -6.25 -3.10 3.79
C LEU A 95 -6.86 -1.84 3.19
N ASN A 96 -8.04 -1.94 2.59
CA ASN A 96 -8.67 -0.84 1.87
C ASN A 96 -10.04 -0.53 2.45
N GLU A 97 -10.23 0.74 2.81
CA GLU A 97 -11.54 1.33 3.10
C GLU A 97 -11.86 2.30 1.96
N LEU A 98 -12.97 2.07 1.28
CA LEU A 98 -13.47 2.78 0.12
C LEU A 98 -14.68 3.61 0.53
N THR A 99 -14.66 4.88 0.18
CA THR A 99 -15.82 5.76 0.38
C THR A 99 -16.09 6.54 -0.89
N ASP A 100 -17.34 6.50 -1.37
CA ASP A 100 -17.77 7.21 -2.57
C ASP A 100 -18.44 8.56 -2.29
N THR A 101 -18.68 8.86 -1.02
CA THR A 101 -19.44 10.02 -0.62
C THR A 101 -18.59 11.29 -0.61
N ASP A 102 -19.13 12.38 -1.14
CA ASP A 102 -18.56 13.72 -1.00
C ASP A 102 -18.23 13.97 0.48
N PRO A 103 -16.95 14.21 0.85
CA PRO A 103 -16.60 14.41 2.23
C PRO A 103 -17.18 15.74 2.67
N LYS A 104 -18.36 15.68 3.30
CA LYS A 104 -18.58 16.56 4.44
C LYS A 104 -17.50 16.17 5.45
N TYR A 105 -16.37 16.88 5.40
CA TYR A 105 -15.30 16.77 6.35
C TYR A 105 -15.84 17.35 7.66
N ILE A 106 -16.65 16.57 8.38
CA ILE A 106 -17.20 17.03 9.63
C ILE A 106 -16.20 16.63 10.71
N PRO A 107 -15.48 17.59 11.32
CA PRO A 107 -14.70 17.29 12.51
C PRO A 107 -15.62 16.65 13.55
N ALA A 108 -15.09 15.80 14.42
CA ALA A 108 -15.91 15.15 15.44
C ALA A 108 -16.73 16.22 16.19
N PHE A 109 -18.04 16.05 16.19
CA PHE A 109 -18.98 17.04 16.73
C PHE A 109 -20.11 16.31 17.45
N ALA A 110 -20.68 16.96 18.47
CA ALA A 110 -21.85 16.45 19.15
C ALA A 110 -23.11 16.79 18.35
N LEU A 111 -23.96 15.79 18.12
CA LEU A 111 -25.33 16.03 17.66
C LEU A 111 -26.13 16.73 18.76
N ALA A 112 -27.27 17.34 18.42
CA ALA A 112 -28.12 18.07 19.37
C ALA A 112 -28.58 17.22 20.58
N ASN A 113 -28.55 15.90 20.45
CA ASN A 113 -28.85 14.93 21.52
C ASN A 113 -27.61 14.52 22.36
N GLY A 114 -26.47 15.20 22.21
CA GLY A 114 -25.22 14.91 22.90
C GLY A 114 -24.44 13.70 22.37
N THR A 115 -24.95 13.00 21.35
CA THR A 115 -24.22 11.85 20.78
C THR A 115 -23.03 12.31 19.93
N PRO A 116 -21.82 11.77 20.15
CA PRO A 116 -20.65 12.12 19.35
C PRO A 116 -20.76 11.52 17.95
N LYS A 117 -20.67 12.36 16.91
CA LYS A 117 -20.57 11.92 15.52
C LYS A 117 -19.12 11.98 15.08
N ILE A 118 -18.55 10.80 14.83
CA ILE A 118 -17.19 10.64 14.33
C ILE A 118 -17.17 11.06 12.85
N GLY A 119 -16.19 11.88 12.45
CA GLY A 119 -16.00 12.26 11.04
C GLY A 119 -15.71 11.03 10.18
N LYS A 120 -16.19 11.00 8.93
CA LYS A 120 -16.06 9.83 8.03
C LYS A 120 -14.63 9.30 7.93
N ARG A 121 -13.65 10.20 7.82
CA ARG A 121 -12.23 9.87 7.82
C ARG A 121 -11.79 9.12 9.09
N ASN A 122 -12.21 9.58 10.26
CA ASN A 122 -11.86 8.94 11.52
C ASN A 122 -12.52 7.57 11.66
N LYS A 123 -13.76 7.43 11.16
CA LYS A 123 -14.45 6.13 11.10
C LYS A 123 -13.70 5.16 10.16
N ALA A 124 -13.34 5.61 8.96
CA ALA A 124 -12.54 4.84 8.01
C ALA A 124 -11.21 4.36 8.61
N ILE A 125 -10.49 5.26 9.29
CA ILE A 125 -9.24 4.90 9.98
C ILE A 125 -9.52 3.89 11.12
N ALA A 126 -10.61 4.04 11.87
CA ALA A 126 -10.99 3.10 12.92
C ALA A 126 -11.31 1.70 12.34
N GLN A 127 -12.05 1.63 11.23
CA GLN A 127 -12.32 0.41 10.47
C GLN A 127 -11.03 -0.30 10.02
N LEU A 128 -10.06 0.45 9.47
CA LEU A 128 -8.74 -0.07 9.10
C LEU A 128 -7.98 -0.60 10.32
N CYS A 129 -7.91 0.17 11.41
CA CYS A 129 -7.25 -0.24 12.65
C CYS A 129 -7.86 -1.51 13.24
N LYS A 130 -9.19 -1.59 13.32
CA LYS A 130 -9.90 -2.76 13.87
C LYS A 130 -9.70 -3.99 13.02
N SER A 131 -9.78 -3.86 11.70
CA SER A 131 -9.49 -4.95 10.76
C SER A 131 -8.07 -5.46 10.93
N LEU A 132 -7.09 -4.56 11.01
CA LEU A 132 -5.69 -4.90 11.19
C LEU A 132 -5.45 -5.66 12.51
N ILE A 133 -6.05 -5.20 13.61
CA ILE A 133 -5.98 -5.89 14.90
C ILE A 133 -6.56 -7.30 14.79
N ASP A 134 -7.76 -7.43 14.22
CA ASP A 134 -8.47 -8.70 14.15
C ASP A 134 -7.69 -9.75 13.37
N ILE A 135 -7.18 -9.40 12.19
CA ILE A 135 -6.38 -10.33 11.40
C ILE A 135 -5.01 -10.60 12.02
N SER A 136 -4.41 -9.62 12.71
CA SER A 136 -3.07 -9.76 13.31
C SER A 136 -3.07 -10.56 14.62
N ASN A 137 -4.22 -10.73 15.28
CA ASN A 137 -4.34 -11.61 16.45
C ASN A 137 -4.19 -13.10 16.08
N VAL A 138 -4.41 -13.45 14.81
CA VAL A 138 -4.27 -14.83 14.32
C VAL A 138 -2.80 -15.07 13.93
N PRO A 139 -2.06 -15.96 14.62
CA PRO A 139 -0.60 -16.07 14.44
C PRO A 139 -0.13 -16.40 13.03
N SER A 140 -0.84 -17.28 12.32
CA SER A 140 -0.51 -17.65 10.94
C SER A 140 -0.79 -16.52 9.95
N ILE A 141 -1.80 -15.69 10.21
CA ILE A 141 -2.04 -14.47 9.43
C ILE A 141 -0.97 -13.43 9.76
N LEU A 142 -0.64 -13.22 11.04
CA LEU A 142 0.46 -12.32 11.41
C LEU A 142 1.76 -12.69 10.71
N TYR A 143 2.09 -13.98 10.66
CA TYR A 143 3.24 -14.49 9.89
C TYR A 143 3.12 -14.16 8.40
N PHE A 144 1.96 -14.42 7.80
CA PHE A 144 1.66 -14.08 6.41
C PHE A 144 1.84 -12.59 6.12
N LEU A 145 1.34 -11.72 7.00
CA LEU A 145 1.50 -10.27 6.91
C LEU A 145 2.98 -9.89 7.00
N ASN A 146 3.70 -10.40 7.99
CA ASN A 146 5.10 -10.03 8.23
C ASN A 146 6.04 -10.35 7.07
N ASN A 147 5.72 -11.37 6.27
CA ASN A 147 6.48 -11.71 5.06
C ASN A 147 6.28 -10.72 3.90
N HIS A 148 5.24 -9.89 3.94
CA HIS A 148 5.03 -8.86 2.92
C HIS A 148 5.96 -7.66 3.15
N LYS A 149 6.64 -7.24 2.09
CA LYS A 149 7.66 -6.17 2.18
C LYS A 149 7.03 -4.78 2.33
N ILE A 150 5.95 -4.51 1.61
CA ILE A 150 5.18 -3.26 1.69
C ILE A 150 3.80 -3.58 2.21
N LYS A 151 3.39 -2.87 3.26
CA LYS A 151 2.13 -3.08 3.97
C LYS A 151 1.46 -1.73 4.19
N LYS A 152 0.24 -1.54 3.67
CA LYS A 152 -0.48 -0.28 3.84
C LYS A 152 -1.92 -0.50 4.27
N CYS A 153 -2.40 0.39 5.13
CA CYS A 153 -3.83 0.64 5.31
C CYS A 153 -4.17 1.86 4.46
N CYS A 154 -5.12 1.71 3.54
CA CYS A 154 -5.45 2.72 2.55
C CYS A 154 -6.90 3.17 2.73
N PHE A 155 -7.09 4.47 2.91
CA PHE A 155 -8.40 5.11 2.86
C PHE A 155 -8.57 5.81 1.51
N PHE A 156 -9.53 5.35 0.70
CA PHE A 156 -9.85 5.91 -0.61
C PHE A 156 -11.15 6.70 -0.55
N ASN A 157 -11.12 7.92 -1.07
CA ASN A 157 -12.28 8.82 -1.10
C ASN A 157 -12.52 9.34 -2.53
N LYS A 158 -13.61 8.89 -3.16
CA LYS A 158 -14.03 9.31 -4.51
C LYS A 158 -14.63 10.72 -4.46
N GLN A 159 -13.78 11.74 -4.45
CA GLN A 159 -14.23 13.13 -4.58
C GLN A 159 -14.61 13.42 -6.05
N ILE A 160 -15.82 13.95 -6.28
CA ILE A 160 -16.39 14.17 -7.62
C ILE A 160 -15.96 15.53 -8.21
N ASN A 161 -15.55 16.51 -7.40
CA ASN A 161 -15.26 17.88 -7.87
C ASN A 161 -13.89 18.41 -7.40
N SER A 162 -13.16 19.05 -8.32
CA SER A 162 -12.04 19.93 -7.97
C SER A 162 -12.51 21.05 -7.03
N PRO A 163 -11.76 21.41 -5.96
CA PRO A 163 -12.24 22.38 -4.99
C PRO A 163 -12.44 23.77 -5.62
N LEU A 164 -13.62 24.37 -5.38
CA LEU A 164 -13.98 25.76 -5.73
C LEU A 164 -13.07 26.79 -5.02
N SER A 165 -13.14 28.04 -5.49
CA SER A 165 -12.21 29.18 -5.36
C SER A 165 -11.51 29.43 -4.00
N ILE A 166 -10.31 30.02 -4.12
CA ILE A 166 -9.17 29.96 -3.20
C ILE A 166 -9.18 31.11 -2.18
N THR A 167 -8.99 30.80 -0.89
CA THR A 167 -8.40 31.72 0.10
C THR A 167 -7.03 31.17 0.54
N ALA A 168 -6.13 32.03 1.02
CA ALA A 168 -4.77 31.61 1.43
C ALA A 168 -4.77 30.48 2.48
N THR A 169 -5.80 30.42 3.33
CA THR A 169 -6.00 29.36 4.33
C THR A 169 -6.39 28.01 3.72
N THR A 170 -7.04 27.98 2.55
CA THR A 170 -7.38 26.74 1.82
C THR A 170 -6.22 26.20 0.98
N ALA A 171 -5.16 26.98 0.74
CA ALA A 171 -4.01 26.56 -0.05
C ALA A 171 -3.11 25.52 0.66
N PHE A 172 -3.03 25.52 1.99
CA PHE A 172 -2.28 24.50 2.74
C PHE A 172 -2.93 23.11 2.64
N ASN A 173 -4.26 23.07 2.54
CA ASN A 173 -5.02 21.84 2.29
C ASN A 173 -4.91 21.34 0.84
N ARG A 174 -4.33 22.12 -0.09
CA ARG A 174 -4.09 21.71 -1.49
C ARG A 174 -2.80 20.93 -1.71
N LEU A 175 -1.97 20.71 -0.68
CA LEU A 175 -0.92 19.69 -0.78
C LEU A 175 -1.54 18.33 -1.17
N SER A 176 -2.79 18.11 -0.75
CA SER A 176 -3.62 16.96 -1.10
C SER A 176 -3.87 16.77 -2.62
N THR A 177 -3.76 17.84 -3.40
CA THR A 177 -4.04 17.88 -4.85
C THR A 177 -2.78 17.90 -5.72
N LEU A 178 -1.59 18.01 -5.11
CA LEU A 178 -0.32 18.15 -5.83
C LEU A 178 0.43 16.82 -6.02
N THR A 179 0.09 15.77 -5.27
CA THR A 179 0.71 14.45 -5.43
C THR A 179 -0.24 13.51 -6.18
N THR A 180 0.29 12.75 -7.14
CA THR A 180 -0.48 11.72 -7.84
C THR A 180 -0.67 10.46 -7.00
N ASN A 181 0.13 10.29 -5.94
CA ASN A 181 0.36 9.00 -5.27
C ASN A 181 -0.21 8.92 -3.83
N GLY A 182 -1.21 9.74 -3.48
CA GLY A 182 -1.79 9.77 -2.13
C GLY A 182 -0.90 10.43 -1.07
N PHE A 183 -1.34 10.40 0.18
CA PHE A 183 -0.63 10.96 1.35
C PHE A 183 -0.44 9.91 2.43
N LYS A 184 0.81 9.76 2.87
CA LYS A 184 1.11 9.03 4.09
C LYS A 184 0.70 9.86 5.32
N ILE A 185 0.05 9.22 6.27
CA ILE A 185 -0.41 9.82 7.53
C ILE A 185 0.21 9.02 8.68
N SER A 186 0.59 9.70 9.75
CA SER A 186 1.07 9.04 10.96
C SER A 186 -0.08 8.37 11.71
N ASN A 187 0.09 7.11 12.09
CA ASN A 187 -0.83 6.42 12.98
C ASN A 187 -0.08 5.37 13.79
N SER A 188 0.10 5.62 15.09
CA SER A 188 0.96 4.80 15.95
C SER A 188 0.51 3.34 16.06
N LEU A 189 -0.79 3.07 16.00
CA LEU A 189 -1.33 1.71 16.04
C LEU A 189 -1.01 0.96 14.75
N ILE A 190 -1.27 1.57 13.58
CA ILE A 190 -0.96 0.94 12.29
C ILE A 190 0.56 0.74 12.13
N GLU A 191 1.34 1.73 12.54
CA GLU A 191 2.80 1.68 12.51
C GLU A 191 3.39 0.60 13.42
N SER A 192 2.74 0.30 14.56
CA SER A 192 3.23 -0.76 15.47
C SER A 192 3.13 -2.16 14.88
N PHE A 193 2.26 -2.39 13.89
CA PHE A 193 2.21 -3.62 13.08
C PHE A 193 3.13 -3.57 11.85
N GLY A 194 3.92 -2.50 11.68
CA GLY A 194 4.77 -2.29 10.51
C GLY A 194 4.01 -1.94 9.23
N PHE A 195 2.78 -1.42 9.35
CA PHE A 195 2.00 -0.89 8.24
C PHE A 195 2.16 0.62 8.13
N GLU A 196 1.91 1.17 6.95
CA GLU A 196 1.76 2.60 6.73
C GLU A 196 0.29 2.97 6.51
N LEU A 197 -0.19 4.08 7.07
CA LEU A 197 -1.51 4.62 6.75
C LEU A 197 -1.40 5.58 5.56
N TRP A 198 -2.22 5.38 4.54
CA TRP A 198 -2.29 6.21 3.33
C TRP A 198 -3.72 6.68 3.05
N GLU A 199 -3.87 7.93 2.63
CA GLU A 199 -5.12 8.52 2.18
C GLU A 199 -5.02 8.92 0.71
N PHE A 200 -6.06 8.58 -0.07
CA PHE A 200 -6.17 8.86 -1.48
C PHE A 200 -7.49 9.57 -1.75
N SER A 201 -7.45 10.70 -2.43
CA SER A 201 -8.63 11.48 -2.79
C SER A 201 -8.76 11.67 -4.30
N GLY A 202 -10.00 11.67 -4.79
CA GLY A 202 -10.33 12.00 -6.17
C GLY A 202 -9.63 11.08 -7.18
N ASN A 203 -8.64 11.61 -7.91
CA ASN A 203 -7.93 10.91 -8.99
C ASN A 203 -6.55 10.36 -8.60
N GLN A 204 -6.20 10.38 -7.32
CA GLN A 204 -4.95 9.80 -6.86
C GLN A 204 -4.94 8.29 -7.01
N VAL A 205 -3.75 7.73 -7.24
CA VAL A 205 -3.54 6.33 -7.58
C VAL A 205 -2.58 5.69 -6.58
N CYS A 206 -2.94 4.50 -6.09
CA CYS A 206 -2.05 3.65 -5.32
C CYS A 206 -1.19 2.82 -6.28
N GLU A 207 0.11 3.09 -6.30
CA GLU A 207 1.06 2.39 -7.17
C GLU A 207 1.67 1.18 -6.44
N LEU A 208 1.57 0.00 -7.05
CA LEU A 208 2.31 -1.22 -6.67
C LEU A 208 3.75 -1.06 -7.17
N SER A 209 4.48 -0.16 -6.52
CA SER A 209 5.84 0.19 -6.92
C SER A 209 6.77 -1.02 -6.84
N SER A 210 7.73 -1.08 -7.74
CA SER A 210 8.82 -2.04 -7.58
C SER A 210 9.53 -1.74 -6.28
N ILE A 211 9.84 -2.79 -5.52
CA ILE A 211 10.72 -2.67 -4.37
C ILE A 211 12.07 -2.24 -4.89
N LYS A 212 12.51 -1.05 -4.47
CA LYS A 212 13.83 -0.54 -4.81
C LYS A 212 14.87 -1.42 -4.15
N VAL A 213 15.46 -2.32 -4.92
CA VAL A 213 16.62 -3.09 -4.47
C VAL A 213 17.80 -2.14 -4.50
N ILE A 214 18.34 -1.77 -3.34
CA ILE A 214 19.55 -0.96 -3.25
C ILE A 214 20.75 -1.90 -3.25
N ILE A 215 21.70 -1.64 -4.13
CA ILE A 215 22.99 -2.33 -4.18
C ILE A 215 24.08 -1.35 -3.79
N LYS A 216 24.95 -1.78 -2.89
CA LYS A 216 26.16 -1.05 -2.54
C LYS A 216 27.30 -1.54 -3.41
N ILE A 217 27.95 -0.61 -4.10
CA ILE A 217 29.10 -0.90 -4.95
C ILE A 217 30.35 -0.23 -4.41
N LYS A 218 31.43 -0.98 -4.33
CA LYS A 218 32.75 -0.50 -3.91
C LYS A 218 33.74 -0.60 -5.05
N GLN A 219 34.47 0.47 -5.33
CA GLN A 219 35.59 0.43 -6.28
C GLN A 219 36.81 -0.27 -5.63
N VAL A 220 37.23 -1.39 -6.19
CA VAL A 220 38.34 -2.21 -5.65
C VAL A 220 39.62 -2.12 -6.48
N LYS A 221 39.53 -1.70 -7.76
CA LYS A 221 40.70 -1.45 -8.61
C LYS A 221 40.74 -0.02 -9.13
N SER A 222 41.96 0.46 -9.37
CA SER A 222 42.18 1.81 -9.88
C SER A 222 41.60 1.99 -11.28
N ARG A 223 41.15 3.20 -11.58
CA ARG A 223 40.67 3.63 -12.90
C ARG A 223 41.79 4.09 -13.84
N ILE A 224 43.02 4.20 -13.34
CA ILE A 224 44.20 4.60 -14.11
C ILE A 224 44.48 3.51 -15.15
N GLY A 225 44.83 3.90 -16.38
CA GLY A 225 45.07 2.96 -17.48
C GLY A 225 43.82 2.32 -18.10
N MET A 226 42.63 2.54 -17.54
CA MET A 226 41.40 1.98 -18.12
C MET A 226 40.90 2.77 -19.35
N PRO A 227 40.18 2.10 -20.27
CA PRO A 227 39.49 2.75 -21.38
C PRO A 227 38.60 3.93 -20.95
N ILE A 228 38.48 4.93 -21.81
CA ILE A 228 37.76 6.18 -21.52
C ILE A 228 36.28 5.95 -21.17
N ASP A 229 35.66 4.96 -21.80
CA ASP A 229 34.27 4.60 -21.59
C ASP A 229 34.03 3.97 -20.21
N GLN A 230 34.92 3.07 -19.75
CA GLN A 230 34.87 2.51 -18.39
C GLN A 230 35.10 3.59 -17.33
N LYS A 231 36.04 4.52 -17.59
CA LYS A 231 36.25 5.70 -16.73
C LYS A 231 34.97 6.52 -16.58
N ARG A 232 34.26 6.80 -17.69
CA ARG A 232 32.98 7.52 -17.67
C ARG A 232 31.89 6.73 -16.94
N THR A 233 31.84 5.41 -17.10
CA THR A 233 30.90 4.55 -16.36
C THR A 233 31.15 4.62 -14.86
N LEU A 234 32.40 4.58 -14.40
CA LEU A 234 32.73 4.79 -12.98
C LEU A 234 32.30 6.17 -12.48
N ASP A 235 32.51 7.23 -13.28
CA ASP A 235 32.05 8.59 -12.92
C ASP A 235 30.54 8.69 -12.81
N ALA A 236 29.79 8.08 -13.74
CA ALA A 236 28.33 8.03 -13.72
C ALA A 236 27.80 7.26 -12.51
N LEU A 237 28.49 6.20 -12.10
CA LEU A 237 28.20 5.46 -10.87
C LEU A 237 28.67 6.20 -9.60
N GLY A 238 29.30 7.38 -9.70
CA GLY A 238 29.81 8.14 -8.56
C GLY A 238 31.11 7.59 -7.95
N LEU A 239 31.76 6.62 -8.60
CA LEU A 239 32.99 5.98 -8.17
C LEU A 239 34.22 6.73 -8.70
N ARG A 240 34.58 7.82 -8.00
CA ARG A 240 35.71 8.69 -8.40
C ARG A 240 37.04 8.38 -7.71
N LYS A 241 37.03 7.58 -6.64
CA LYS A 241 38.22 7.24 -5.83
C LYS A 241 38.19 5.77 -5.43
N LEU A 242 39.37 5.17 -5.28
CA LEU A 242 39.51 3.79 -4.79
C LEU A 242 38.86 3.64 -3.41
N ASN A 243 38.27 2.47 -3.14
CA ASN A 243 37.55 2.13 -1.91
C ASN A 243 36.30 2.97 -1.62
N ARG A 244 35.89 3.89 -2.51
CA ARG A 244 34.61 4.59 -2.41
C ARG A 244 33.46 3.59 -2.50
N ILE A 245 32.50 3.72 -1.60
CA ILE A 245 31.23 2.99 -1.59
C ILE A 245 30.13 3.95 -2.02
N VAL A 246 29.27 3.51 -2.93
CA VAL A 246 28.08 4.25 -3.36
C VAL A 246 26.90 3.29 -3.41
N GLU A 247 25.72 3.77 -3.01
CA GLU A 247 24.47 3.02 -3.09
C GLU A 247 23.69 3.43 -4.33
N HIS A 248 23.14 2.45 -5.04
CA HIS A 248 22.28 2.69 -6.21
C HIS A 248 21.07 1.76 -6.20
N GLU A 249 19.97 2.22 -6.79
CA GLU A 249 18.85 1.34 -7.12
C GLU A 249 19.25 0.38 -8.25
N ALA A 250 19.00 -0.92 -8.08
CA ALA A 250 19.34 -2.00 -9.01
C ALA A 250 18.41 -2.00 -10.23
N THR A 251 18.45 -0.92 -11.00
CA THR A 251 17.78 -0.81 -12.29
C THR A 251 18.59 -1.56 -13.37
N PRO A 252 17.96 -2.05 -14.45
CA PRO A 252 18.68 -2.71 -15.55
C PRO A 252 19.82 -1.85 -16.12
N SER A 253 19.64 -0.52 -16.14
CA SER A 253 20.68 0.43 -16.55
C SER A 253 21.89 0.42 -15.61
N ILE A 254 21.65 0.50 -14.29
CA ILE A 254 22.71 0.43 -13.27
C ILE A 254 23.42 -0.92 -13.29
N LEU A 255 22.67 -2.02 -13.38
CA LEU A 255 23.22 -3.37 -13.48
C LEU A 255 24.06 -3.55 -14.76
N GLY A 256 23.63 -2.99 -15.89
CA GLY A 256 24.39 -2.95 -17.13
C GLY A 256 25.71 -2.18 -17.00
N MET A 257 25.67 -1.01 -16.34
CA MET A 257 26.87 -0.23 -16.03
C MET A 257 27.84 -0.99 -15.12
N ILE A 258 27.34 -1.62 -14.06
CA ILE A 258 28.16 -2.44 -13.15
C ILE A 258 28.78 -3.62 -13.89
N ASN A 259 28.02 -4.34 -14.72
CA ASN A 259 28.53 -5.46 -15.50
C ASN A 259 29.67 -5.03 -16.44
N LYS A 260 29.59 -3.83 -17.02
CA LYS A 260 30.65 -3.25 -17.87
C LYS A 260 31.97 -3.03 -17.09
N VAL A 261 31.89 -2.65 -15.82
CA VAL A 261 33.06 -2.38 -14.97
C VAL A 261 33.27 -3.44 -13.88
N LYS A 262 32.69 -4.64 -14.03
CA LYS A 262 32.63 -5.69 -12.99
C LYS A 262 33.98 -6.12 -12.42
N HIS A 263 35.06 -5.93 -13.18
CA HIS A 263 36.42 -6.26 -12.76
C HIS A 263 37.10 -5.14 -11.94
N LEU A 264 36.50 -3.94 -11.89
CA LEU A 264 36.97 -2.77 -11.15
C LEU A 264 36.20 -2.51 -9.85
N VAL A 265 35.03 -3.13 -9.72
CA VAL A 265 34.11 -2.94 -8.60
C VAL A 265 33.75 -4.28 -7.96
N THR A 266 33.31 -4.23 -6.71
CA THR A 266 32.65 -5.35 -6.03
C THR A 266 31.32 -4.89 -5.46
N ILE A 267 30.34 -5.78 -5.44
CA ILE A 267 29.09 -5.57 -4.70
C ILE A 267 29.39 -5.93 -3.25
N ILE A 268 28.92 -5.09 -2.32
CA ILE A 268 29.01 -5.33 -0.87
C ILE A 268 27.60 -5.36 -0.29
N GLU A 269 27.42 -6.07 0.82
CA GLU A 269 26.15 -6.17 1.54
C GLU A 269 25.77 -4.86 2.27
#